data_AF-A0A7H4LX86-F1
#
_entry.id   AF-A0A7H4LX86-F1
#
_cell.length_a   1.000
_cell.length_b   1.000
_cell.length_c   1.000
_cell.angle_alpha   90.00
_cell.angle_beta   90.00
_cell.angle_gamma   90.00
#
_symmetry.space_group_name_H-M   'P 1'
#
loop_
_entity.id
_entity.type
_entity.pdbx_description
1 polymer ?
#
loop_
_entity_poly.entity_id
_entity_poly.type
_entity_poly.pdbx_seq_one_letter_code
_entity_poly.pdbx_strand_id
1 'polypeptide(L)'
;MQNFLSAATGIAVIFALTRAYARQKVSTLGNAWVDLTRITLWLLLPISLLIALFFIQQGVPQSFSPNQGFTSLEGVRQMLPMGPVASQEAIKMLGTNGGGFFNANSAHPFENPTALTNLVQMLAIFLIPAALCFAFGEVVGDRRQGRAILWAMTLIFIVCVAVVMWAETRGNPHLLSLGADSSINMEGKESRFGISPAACLPWSPPPRPAGRSTPCTTPLPRWAEWSPCG
;
A
#
# COMPACT_ATOMS: atom_id res chain seq x y z
N MET A 1 -5.34 0.58 15.93
CA MET A 1 -4.46 -0.20 16.84
C MET A 1 -3.83 -1.40 16.15
N GLN A 2 -4.61 -2.30 15.53
CA GLN A 2 -4.08 -3.53 14.92
C GLN A 2 -3.02 -3.29 13.83
N ASN A 3 -3.16 -2.22 13.03
CA ASN A 3 -2.19 -1.86 11.98
C ASN A 3 -0.77 -1.65 12.52
N PHE A 4 -0.63 -1.13 13.75
CA PHE A 4 0.68 -0.97 14.40
C PHE A 4 1.22 -2.32 14.89
N LEU A 5 0.39 -3.09 15.60
CA LEU A 5 0.82 -4.35 16.19
C LEU A 5 1.18 -5.40 15.13
N SER A 6 0.37 -5.51 14.07
CA SER A 6 0.64 -6.43 12.95
C SER A 6 1.94 -6.10 12.22
N ALA A 7 2.21 -4.81 11.97
CA ALA A 7 3.47 -4.40 11.38
C ALA A 7 4.65 -4.64 12.34
N ALA A 8 4.49 -4.30 13.63
CA ALA A 8 5.52 -4.47 14.63
C ALA A 8 5.90 -5.94 14.86
N THR A 9 4.94 -6.87 14.84
CA THR A 9 5.22 -8.30 14.97
C THR A 9 5.99 -8.82 13.77
N GLY A 10 5.64 -8.44 12.54
CA GLY A 10 6.39 -8.81 11.34
C GLY A 10 7.85 -8.34 11.40
N ILE A 11 8.07 -7.09 11.79
CA ILE A 11 9.43 -6.53 11.94
C ILE A 11 10.20 -7.23 13.07
N ALA A 12 9.55 -7.50 14.22
CA ALA A 12 10.18 -8.18 15.35
C ALA A 12 10.63 -9.61 14.99
N VAL A 13 9.84 -10.35 14.21
CA VAL A 13 10.21 -11.68 13.71
C VAL A 13 11.45 -11.61 12.81
N ILE A 14 11.50 -10.64 11.88
CA ILE A 14 12.67 -10.43 11.01
C ILE A 14 13.91 -10.05 11.84
N PHE A 15 13.76 -9.24 12.88
CA PHE A 15 14.87 -8.90 13.78
C PHE A 15 15.39 -10.13 14.54
N ALA A 16 14.50 -10.99 15.04
CA ALA A 16 14.90 -12.23 15.67
C ALA A 16 15.64 -13.16 14.69
N LEU A 17 15.14 -13.30 13.46
CA LEU A 17 15.79 -14.09 12.40
C LEU A 17 17.17 -13.53 12.04
N THR A 18 17.28 -12.21 11.85
CA THR A 18 18.54 -11.54 11.51
C THR A 18 19.58 -11.75 12.62
N ARG A 19 19.18 -11.66 13.88
CA ARG A 19 20.06 -11.94 15.03
C ARG A 19 20.49 -13.41 15.09
N ALA A 20 19.60 -14.34 14.75
CA ALA A 20 19.93 -15.77 14.70
C ALA A 20 21.01 -16.06 13.64
N TYR A 21 20.96 -15.40 12.49
CA TYR A 21 21.99 -15.53 11.45
C TYR A 21 23.32 -14.90 11.85
N ALA A 22 23.31 -13.73 12.49
CA ALA A 22 24.53 -13.00 12.82
C ALA A 22 25.24 -13.54 14.07
N ARG A 23 24.50 -14.05 15.06
CA ARG A 23 25.09 -14.51 16.33
C ARG A 23 25.38 -16.01 16.28
N GLN A 24 26.63 -16.38 16.56
CA GLN A 24 27.03 -17.79 16.66
C GLN A 24 26.97 -18.28 18.12
N LYS A 25 26.51 -19.53 18.31
CA LYS A 25 26.53 -20.25 19.60
C LYS A 25 25.83 -19.54 20.77
N VAL A 26 24.73 -18.84 20.51
CA VAL A 26 23.90 -18.21 21.55
C VAL A 26 22.57 -18.95 21.70
N SER A 27 22.05 -19.00 22.92
CA SER A 27 20.74 -19.60 23.24
C SER A 27 19.58 -18.61 23.25
N THR A 28 19.84 -17.31 23.03
CA THR A 28 18.83 -16.25 23.12
C THR A 28 18.81 -15.33 21.90
N LEU A 29 17.61 -14.95 21.46
CA LEU A 29 17.36 -14.10 20.28
C LEU A 29 17.00 -12.65 20.63
N GLY A 30 17.02 -12.32 21.93
CA GLY A 30 16.62 -11.02 22.47
C GLY A 30 15.26 -11.08 23.17
N ASN A 31 14.65 -9.91 23.40
CA ASN A 31 13.38 -9.77 24.09
C ASN A 31 12.32 -9.18 23.13
N ALA A 32 11.31 -9.98 22.80
CA ALA A 32 10.24 -9.58 21.89
C ALA A 32 9.48 -8.33 22.36
N TRP A 33 9.26 -8.15 23.66
CA TRP A 33 8.56 -6.98 24.20
C TRP A 33 9.36 -5.70 24.01
N VAL A 34 10.69 -5.78 24.12
CA VAL A 34 11.57 -4.64 23.85
C VAL A 34 11.57 -4.29 22.37
N ASP A 35 11.57 -5.29 21.49
CA ASP A 35 11.50 -5.05 20.05
C ASP A 35 10.16 -4.43 19.66
N LEU A 36 9.03 -4.99 20.11
CA LEU A 36 7.69 -4.48 19.82
C LEU A 36 7.51 -3.03 20.31
N THR A 37 7.96 -2.72 21.53
CA THR A 37 7.85 -1.35 22.08
C THR A 37 8.74 -0.38 21.31
N ARG A 38 9.98 -0.77 20.98
CA ARG A 38 10.89 0.09 20.22
C ARG A 38 10.41 0.34 18.79
N ILE A 39 9.99 -0.71 18.09
CA ILE A 39 9.46 -0.63 16.73
C ILE A 39 8.22 0.25 16.72
N THR A 40 7.29 0.07 17.66
CA THR A 40 6.06 0.84 17.68
C THR A 40 6.31 2.31 18.01
N LEU A 41 7.03 2.60 19.10
CA LEU A 41 7.16 3.96 19.63
C LEU A 41 8.21 4.81 18.91
N TRP A 42 9.28 4.21 18.40
CA TRP A 42 10.42 4.94 17.84
C TRP A 42 10.60 4.78 16.33
N LEU A 43 9.94 3.80 15.70
CA LEU A 43 9.96 3.63 14.24
C LEU A 43 8.59 3.96 13.63
N LEU A 44 7.55 3.20 13.98
CA LEU A 44 6.25 3.30 13.32
C LEU A 44 5.51 4.60 13.69
N LEU A 45 5.42 4.93 14.98
CA LEU A 45 4.69 6.10 15.46
C LEU A 45 5.24 7.43 14.90
N PRO A 46 6.54 7.75 15.00
CA PRO A 46 7.04 9.03 14.51
C PRO A 46 6.94 9.16 12.99
N ILE A 47 7.24 8.09 12.24
CA ILE A 47 7.18 8.12 10.77
C ILE A 47 5.71 8.25 10.31
N SER A 48 4.79 7.47 10.89
CA SER A 48 3.36 7.57 10.55
C SER A 48 2.77 8.92 10.94
N LEU A 49 3.23 9.55 12.04
CA LEU A 49 2.80 10.90 12.39
C LEU A 49 3.19 11.93 11.32
N LEU A 50 4.43 11.88 10.83
CA LEU A 50 4.89 12.78 9.76
C LEU A 50 4.11 12.58 8.46
N ILE A 51 3.88 11.33 8.06
CA ILE A 51 3.09 10.99 6.86
C ILE A 51 1.64 11.45 7.03
N ALA A 52 1.03 11.26 8.21
CA ALA A 52 -0.33 11.69 8.48
C ALA A 52 -0.48 13.21 8.40
N LEU A 53 0.45 13.98 8.97
CA LEU A 53 0.45 15.44 8.88
C LEU A 53 0.57 15.92 7.43
N PHE A 54 1.43 15.26 6.64
CA PHE A 54 1.53 15.51 5.21
C PHE A 54 0.22 15.23 4.48
N PHE A 55 -0.46 14.11 4.78
CA PHE A 55 -1.75 13.79 4.18
C PHE A 55 -2.86 14.79 4.56
N ILE A 56 -2.88 15.26 5.81
CA ILE A 56 -3.80 16.33 6.23
C ILE A 56 -3.56 17.59 5.42
N GLN A 57 -2.30 17.97 5.23
CA GLN A 57 -1.92 19.13 4.42
C GLN A 57 -2.34 18.99 2.94
N GLN A 58 -2.44 17.77 2.44
CA GLN A 58 -2.88 17.48 1.07
C GLN A 58 -4.40 17.27 0.92
N GLY A 59 -5.17 17.34 2.02
CA GLY A 59 -6.64 17.29 1.98
C GLY A 59 -7.28 15.99 2.50
N VAL A 60 -6.52 15.10 3.14
CA VAL A 60 -7.08 13.92 3.84
C VAL A 60 -7.74 14.38 5.15
N PRO A 61 -9.01 14.04 5.41
CA PRO A 61 -9.70 14.47 6.62
C PRO A 61 -9.15 13.75 7.85
N GLN A 62 -8.97 14.52 8.92
CA GLN A 62 -8.65 14.01 10.25
C GLN A 62 -9.56 14.71 11.25
N SER A 63 -10.77 14.19 11.44
CA SER A 63 -11.78 14.79 12.33
C SER A 63 -12.63 13.74 13.04
N PHE A 64 -13.30 14.15 14.11
CA PHE A 64 -14.29 13.35 14.83
C PHE A 64 -15.71 13.91 14.67
N SER A 65 -15.92 14.76 13.66
CA SER A 65 -17.24 15.32 13.37
C SER A 65 -18.18 14.23 12.86
N PRO A 66 -19.50 14.36 13.10
CA PRO A 66 -20.48 13.50 12.47
C PRO A 66 -20.44 13.65 10.94
N ASN A 67 -21.02 12.66 10.24
CA ASN A 67 -21.14 12.70 8.79
C ASN A 67 -21.87 13.99 8.37
N GLN A 68 -21.31 14.69 7.38
CA GLN A 68 -21.80 16.00 6.98
C GLN A 68 -22.78 15.87 5.82
N GLY A 69 -24.00 16.34 6.01
CA GLY A 69 -24.98 16.43 4.93
C GLY A 69 -24.62 17.55 3.95
N PHE A 70 -24.64 17.25 2.66
CA PHE A 70 -24.44 18.22 1.59
C PHE A 70 -25.56 18.08 0.56
N THR A 71 -26.08 19.21 0.07
CA THR A 71 -27.01 19.23 -1.06
C THR A 71 -26.22 19.69 -2.27
N SER A 72 -26.14 18.82 -3.28
CA SER A 72 -25.46 19.12 -4.54
C SER A 72 -26.15 20.26 -5.29
N LEU A 73 -25.45 20.81 -6.28
CA LEU A 73 -25.99 21.85 -7.17
C LEU A 73 -27.23 21.37 -7.95
N GLU A 74 -27.38 20.06 -8.12
CA GLU A 74 -28.54 19.40 -8.74
C GLU A 74 -29.70 19.16 -7.74
N GLY A 75 -29.53 19.55 -6.47
CA GLY A 75 -30.52 19.38 -5.41
C GLY A 75 -30.52 18.00 -4.73
N VAL A 76 -29.62 17.09 -5.12
CA VAL A 76 -29.49 15.76 -4.51
C VAL A 76 -28.79 15.88 -3.16
N ARG A 77 -29.41 15.33 -2.11
CA ARG A 77 -28.80 15.23 -0.77
C ARG A 77 -27.87 14.02 -0.69
N GLN A 78 -26.66 14.26 -0.21
CA GLN A 78 -25.62 13.25 0.01
C GLN A 78 -25.03 13.42 1.42
N MET A 79 -24.50 12.33 1.97
CA MET A 79 -23.81 12.34 3.26
C MET A 79 -22.33 12.09 3.04
N LEU A 80 -21.50 13.04 3.46
CA LEU A 80 -20.05 12.93 3.42
C LEU A 80 -19.57 12.20 4.68
N PRO A 81 -18.94 11.02 4.53
CA PRO A 81 -18.45 10.29 5.67
C PRO A 81 -17.16 10.95 6.20
N MET A 82 -17.17 11.33 7.47
CA MET A 82 -16.04 11.98 8.15
C MET A 82 -15.35 11.00 9.09
N GLY A 83 -14.10 11.29 9.47
CA GLY A 83 -13.38 10.45 10.41
C GLY A 83 -11.88 10.75 10.52
N PRO A 84 -11.17 10.03 11.39
CA PRO A 84 -9.71 10.14 11.58
C PRO A 84 -8.93 9.38 10.49
N VAL A 85 -9.15 9.75 9.22
CA VAL A 85 -8.66 9.00 8.05
C VAL A 85 -7.14 9.10 7.90
N ALA A 86 -6.56 10.30 8.02
CA ALA A 86 -5.11 10.52 7.79
C ALA A 86 -4.21 9.64 8.68
N SER A 87 -4.56 9.54 9.96
CA SER A 87 -3.83 8.71 10.92
C SER A 87 -3.88 7.22 10.57
N GLN A 88 -5.02 6.74 10.06
CA GLN A 88 -5.18 5.35 9.65
C GLN A 88 -4.46 5.08 8.33
N GLU A 89 -4.54 6.02 7.38
CA GLU A 89 -3.87 6.00 6.09
C GLU A 89 -2.34 5.89 6.24
N ALA A 90 -1.76 6.70 7.12
CA ALA A 90 -0.32 6.71 7.29
C ALA A 90 0.22 5.36 7.78
N ILE A 91 -0.38 4.77 8.83
CA ILE A 91 0.05 3.47 9.33
C ILE A 91 -0.32 2.32 8.40
N LYS A 92 -1.44 2.41 7.65
CA LYS A 92 -1.82 1.32 6.75
C LYS A 92 -0.80 1.17 5.61
N MET A 93 -0.29 2.29 5.08
CA MET A 93 0.70 2.28 4.00
C MET A 93 2.09 1.95 4.52
N LEU A 94 2.51 2.58 5.62
CA LEU A 94 3.82 2.32 6.25
C LEU A 94 3.96 0.87 6.74
N GLY A 95 2.90 0.33 7.35
CA GLY A 95 2.86 -1.02 7.89
C GLY A 95 2.37 -2.09 6.90
N THR A 96 2.14 -1.73 5.63
CA THR A 96 1.68 -2.65 4.57
C THR A 96 0.41 -3.44 4.94
N ASN A 97 -0.51 -2.83 5.68
CA ASN A 97 -1.72 -3.50 6.19
C ASN A 97 -2.88 -3.54 5.19
N GLY A 98 -2.95 -2.58 4.25
CA GLY A 98 -3.95 -2.54 3.18
C GLY A 98 -5.41 -2.26 3.57
N GLY A 99 -5.72 -2.07 4.86
CA GLY A 99 -7.09 -1.81 5.32
C GLY A 99 -7.51 -0.33 5.19
N GLY A 100 -8.37 -0.03 4.21
CA GLY A 100 -8.93 1.30 3.98
C GLY A 100 -9.98 1.74 5.01
N PHE A 101 -10.16 3.05 5.14
CA PHE A 101 -11.23 3.62 5.97
C PHE A 101 -12.58 3.55 5.25
N PHE A 102 -12.58 3.82 3.95
CA PHE A 102 -13.73 3.71 3.07
C PHE A 102 -13.65 2.45 2.19
N ASN A 103 -14.77 2.08 1.58
CA ASN A 103 -14.86 0.89 0.73
C ASN A 103 -13.95 0.97 -0.51
N ALA A 104 -13.72 2.17 -1.03
CA ALA A 104 -12.83 2.41 -2.17
C ALA A 104 -11.34 2.54 -1.75
N ASN A 105 -11.03 2.51 -0.44
CA ASN A 105 -9.66 2.51 0.08
C ASN A 105 -8.83 3.67 -0.52
N SER A 106 -7.57 3.42 -0.95
CA SER A 106 -6.71 4.43 -1.58
C SER A 106 -7.20 5.00 -2.93
N ALA A 107 -8.32 4.49 -3.50
CA ALA A 107 -8.99 5.17 -4.60
C ALA A 107 -9.93 6.29 -4.10
N HIS A 108 -10.36 6.27 -2.84
CA HIS A 108 -11.24 7.30 -2.29
C HIS A 108 -10.52 8.67 -2.23
N PRO A 109 -11.14 9.77 -2.71
CA PRO A 109 -10.53 11.12 -2.65
C PRO A 109 -10.09 11.55 -1.25
N PHE A 110 -10.83 11.15 -0.23
CA PHE A 110 -10.43 11.43 1.16
C PHE A 110 -9.29 10.55 1.68
N GLU A 111 -8.93 9.43 1.05
CA GLU A 111 -7.74 8.65 1.47
C GLU A 111 -6.51 9.04 0.64
N ASN A 112 -6.69 9.43 -0.62
CA ASN A 112 -5.62 9.79 -1.54
C ASN A 112 -6.04 10.96 -2.47
N PRO A 113 -5.93 12.20 -2.01
CA PRO A 113 -6.46 13.36 -2.72
C PRO A 113 -5.64 13.75 -3.95
N THR A 114 -4.31 13.60 -3.92
CA THR A 114 -3.41 14.11 -4.96
C THR A 114 -2.46 13.05 -5.50
N ALA A 115 -1.94 13.26 -6.72
CA ALA A 115 -0.88 12.40 -7.26
C ALA A 115 0.38 12.39 -6.36
N LEU A 116 0.61 13.48 -5.61
CA LEU A 116 1.70 13.57 -4.66
C LEU A 116 1.47 12.71 -3.42
N THR A 117 0.25 12.68 -2.86
CA THR A 117 -0.07 11.74 -1.78
C THR A 117 0.11 10.30 -2.23
N ASN A 118 -0.29 10.00 -3.47
CA ASN A 118 -0.12 8.68 -4.04
C ASN A 118 1.36 8.27 -4.13
N LEU A 119 2.24 9.16 -4.60
CA LEU A 119 3.68 8.91 -4.62
C LEU A 119 4.22 8.62 -3.22
N VAL A 120 3.84 9.41 -2.22
CA VAL A 120 4.26 9.21 -0.83
C VAL A 120 3.72 7.89 -0.27
N GLN A 121 2.48 7.50 -0.61
CA GLN A 121 1.91 6.22 -0.23
C GLN A 121 2.71 5.03 -0.78
N MET A 122 3.15 5.08 -2.04
CA MET A 122 4.04 4.07 -2.62
C MET A 122 5.41 4.01 -1.94
N LEU A 123 6.00 5.17 -1.68
CA LEU A 123 7.28 5.23 -0.97
C LEU A 123 7.14 4.64 0.44
N ALA A 124 6.03 4.90 1.14
CA ALA A 124 5.75 4.36 2.47
C ALA A 124 5.68 2.82 2.47
N ILE A 125 5.07 2.20 1.45
CA ILE A 125 5.00 0.73 1.32
C ILE A 125 6.41 0.12 1.23
N PHE A 126 7.30 0.71 0.44
CA PHE A 126 8.65 0.16 0.24
C PHE A 126 9.67 0.59 1.30
N LEU A 127 9.36 1.63 2.08
CA LEU A 127 10.29 2.21 3.04
C LEU A 127 10.83 1.18 4.05
N ILE A 128 9.93 0.45 4.73
CA ILE A 128 10.34 -0.54 5.74
C ILE A 128 11.00 -1.77 5.11
N PRO A 129 10.40 -2.45 4.10
CA PRO A 129 11.03 -3.61 3.47
C PRO A 129 12.43 -3.33 2.92
N ALA A 130 12.63 -2.19 2.26
CA ALA A 130 13.94 -1.80 1.74
C ALA A 130 14.94 -1.51 2.87
N ALA A 131 14.52 -0.77 3.91
CA ALA A 131 15.35 -0.48 5.07
C ALA A 131 15.78 -1.76 5.81
N LEU A 132 14.90 -2.77 5.90
CA LEU A 132 15.21 -4.07 6.50
C LEU A 132 16.27 -4.85 5.72
N CYS A 133 16.27 -4.77 4.38
CA CYS A 133 17.32 -5.38 3.56
C CYS A 133 18.70 -4.75 3.85
N PHE A 134 18.75 -3.43 4.01
CA PHE A 134 19.98 -2.74 4.40
C PHE A 134 20.42 -3.09 5.83
N ALA A 135 19.49 -3.09 6.79
CA ALA A 135 19.76 -3.46 8.17
C ALA A 135 20.28 -4.90 8.29
N PHE A 136 19.71 -5.85 7.52
CA PHE A 136 20.20 -7.23 7.46
C PHE A 136 21.67 -7.29 7.03
N GLY A 137 22.03 -6.62 5.94
CA GLY A 137 23.41 -6.62 5.44
C GLY A 137 24.41 -5.99 6.43
N GLU A 138 23.98 -4.99 7.18
CA GLU A 138 24.82 -4.36 8.21
C GLU A 138 24.99 -5.24 9.45
N VAL A 139 23.93 -5.91 9.91
CA VAL A 139 23.98 -6.80 11.07
C VAL A 139 24.79 -8.07 10.78
N VAL A 140 24.74 -8.59 9.56
CA VAL A 140 25.53 -9.76 9.12
C VAL A 140 27.01 -9.41 8.91
N GLY A 141 27.36 -8.12 8.79
CA GLY A 141 28.73 -7.66 8.57
C GLY A 141 29.17 -7.65 7.09
N ASP A 142 28.32 -8.09 6.16
CA ASP A 142 28.56 -7.99 4.72
C ASP A 142 27.39 -7.29 4.01
N ARG A 143 27.58 -6.01 3.69
CA ARG A 143 26.60 -5.17 3.00
C ARG A 143 26.24 -5.71 1.61
N ARG A 144 27.06 -6.56 0.99
CA ARG A 144 26.76 -7.17 -0.30
C ARG A 144 25.57 -8.12 -0.22
N GLN A 145 25.38 -8.80 0.91
CA GLN A 145 24.24 -9.71 1.11
C GLN A 145 22.91 -8.95 1.12
N GLY A 146 22.82 -7.86 1.90
CA GLY A 146 21.64 -7.00 1.91
C GLY A 146 21.35 -6.36 0.55
N ARG A 147 22.40 -5.91 -0.15
CA ARG A 147 22.28 -5.38 -1.52
C ARG A 147 21.83 -6.44 -2.52
N ALA A 148 22.32 -7.67 -2.42
CA ALA A 148 21.94 -8.77 -3.32
C ALA A 148 20.44 -9.09 -3.22
N ILE A 149 19.91 -9.15 -1.99
CA ILE A 149 18.47 -9.34 -1.74
C ILE A 149 17.67 -8.18 -2.34
N LEU A 150 18.08 -6.94 -2.07
CA LEU A 150 17.41 -5.76 -2.60
C LEU A 150 17.41 -5.73 -4.13
N TRP A 151 18.54 -6.06 -4.78
CA TRP A 151 18.65 -6.14 -6.24
C TRP A 151 17.71 -7.19 -6.83
N ALA A 152 17.65 -8.38 -6.24
CA ALA A 152 16.77 -9.45 -6.71
C ALA A 152 15.29 -9.02 -6.64
N MET A 153 14.87 -8.45 -5.51
CA MET A 153 13.49 -7.95 -5.32
C MET A 153 13.16 -6.81 -6.29
N THR A 154 14.10 -5.87 -6.47
CA THR A 154 13.91 -4.71 -7.36
C THR A 154 13.82 -5.12 -8.82
N LEU A 155 14.63 -6.10 -9.26
CA LEU A 155 14.59 -6.59 -10.64
C LEU A 155 13.23 -7.23 -10.96
N ILE A 156 12.75 -8.12 -10.10
CA ILE A 156 11.44 -8.76 -10.27
C ILE A 156 10.35 -7.70 -10.28
N PHE A 157 10.41 -6.74 -9.36
CA PHE A 157 9.45 -5.64 -9.29
C PHE A 157 9.37 -4.83 -10.59
N ILE A 158 10.52 -4.42 -11.15
CA ILE A 158 10.58 -3.65 -12.41
C ILE A 158 9.98 -4.44 -13.57
N VAL A 159 10.29 -5.74 -13.68
CA VAL A 159 9.74 -6.59 -14.74
C VAL A 159 8.23 -6.70 -14.62
N CYS A 160 7.70 -6.96 -13.41
CA CYS A 160 6.25 -7.02 -13.18
C CYS A 160 5.56 -5.70 -13.52
N VAL A 161 6.13 -4.57 -13.09
CA VAL A 161 5.59 -3.24 -13.40
C VAL A 161 5.56 -2.98 -14.90
N ALA A 162 6.64 -3.30 -15.62
CA ALA A 162 6.71 -3.12 -17.07
C ALA A 162 5.66 -3.97 -17.82
N VAL A 163 5.44 -5.21 -17.39
CA VAL A 163 4.42 -6.10 -17.97
C VAL A 163 3.01 -5.54 -17.74
N VAL A 164 2.71 -5.08 -16.52
CA VAL A 164 1.41 -4.46 -16.20
C VAL A 164 1.20 -3.15 -16.98
N MET A 165 2.24 -2.32 -17.13
CA MET A 165 2.16 -1.11 -17.94
C MET A 165 1.85 -1.40 -19.41
N TRP A 166 2.55 -2.36 -19.98
CA TRP A 166 2.34 -2.76 -21.37
C TRP A 166 0.93 -3.33 -21.59
N ALA A 167 0.44 -4.09 -20.63
CA ALA A 167 -0.91 -4.63 -20.61
C ALA A 167 -2.00 -3.56 -20.58
N GLU A 168 -1.92 -2.63 -19.64
CA GLU A 168 -2.94 -1.59 -19.43
C GLU A 168 -2.96 -0.55 -20.57
N THR A 169 -1.80 -0.30 -21.18
CA THR A 169 -1.71 0.57 -22.37
C THR A 169 -2.27 -0.09 -23.63
N ARG A 170 -2.24 -1.43 -23.73
CA ARG A 170 -2.99 -2.15 -24.78
C ARG A 170 -4.50 -2.08 -24.53
N GLY A 171 -4.90 -2.23 -23.27
CA GLY A 171 -6.27 -2.05 -22.80
C GLY A 171 -7.30 -2.93 -23.52
N ASN A 172 -8.51 -2.41 -23.73
CA ASN A 172 -9.63 -3.17 -24.27
C ASN A 172 -9.94 -2.75 -25.73
N PRO A 173 -9.73 -3.63 -26.73
CA PRO A 173 -9.99 -3.30 -28.14
C PRO A 173 -11.48 -3.04 -28.42
N HIS A 174 -12.39 -3.52 -27.57
CA HIS A 174 -13.82 -3.24 -27.71
C HIS A 174 -14.14 -1.75 -27.53
N LEU A 175 -13.31 -0.98 -26.82
CA LEU A 175 -13.50 0.46 -26.65
C LEU A 175 -13.40 1.22 -27.98
N LEU A 176 -12.41 0.89 -28.83
CA LEU A 176 -12.34 1.49 -30.17
C LEU A 176 -13.52 1.08 -31.04
N SER A 177 -13.96 -0.17 -30.94
CA SER A 177 -15.10 -0.65 -31.73
C SER A 177 -16.40 0.06 -31.39
N LEU A 178 -16.51 0.58 -30.15
CA LEU A 178 -17.65 1.35 -29.65
C LEU A 178 -17.48 2.86 -29.85
N GLY A 179 -16.42 3.31 -30.52
CA GLY A 179 -16.19 4.72 -30.85
C GLY A 179 -15.50 5.54 -29.77
N ALA A 180 -14.81 4.92 -28.81
CA ALA A 180 -13.99 5.64 -27.84
C ALA A 180 -12.69 6.18 -28.47
N ASP A 181 -12.15 7.26 -27.90
CA ASP A 181 -10.95 7.94 -28.40
C ASP A 181 -9.67 7.06 -28.38
N SER A 182 -9.62 6.03 -27.53
CA SER A 182 -8.48 5.11 -27.42
C SER A 182 -8.87 3.75 -26.82
N SER A 183 -7.99 2.74 -26.94
CA SER A 183 -8.16 1.41 -26.28
C SER A 183 -7.78 1.43 -24.82
N ILE A 184 -7.30 2.56 -24.31
CA ILE A 184 -6.73 2.68 -22.98
C ILE A 184 -7.76 2.25 -21.93
N ASN A 185 -7.36 1.34 -21.05
CA ASN A 185 -8.22 0.82 -20.02
C ASN A 185 -8.34 1.79 -18.83
N MET A 186 -9.38 2.62 -18.86
CA MET A 186 -9.75 3.49 -17.73
C MET A 186 -10.81 2.85 -16.80
N GLU A 187 -11.22 1.60 -17.08
CA GLU A 187 -12.13 0.88 -16.19
C GLU A 187 -11.43 0.56 -14.87
N GLY A 188 -12.03 1.01 -13.77
CA GLY A 188 -11.45 0.87 -12.42
C GLY A 188 -10.22 1.76 -12.17
N LYS A 189 -10.00 2.80 -12.97
CA LYS A 189 -8.90 3.77 -12.80
C LYS A 189 -9.43 5.12 -12.35
N GLU A 190 -8.57 5.87 -11.67
CA GLU A 190 -8.86 7.22 -11.20
C GLU A 190 -8.17 8.25 -12.09
N SER A 191 -8.91 9.25 -12.56
CA SER A 191 -8.37 10.33 -13.42
C SER A 191 -7.21 11.10 -12.77
N ARG A 192 -7.14 11.09 -11.43
CA ARG A 192 -6.06 11.70 -10.63
C ARG A 192 -4.69 11.06 -10.86
N PHE A 193 -4.66 9.76 -11.19
CA PHE A 193 -3.42 8.97 -11.24
C PHE A 193 -3.12 8.47 -12.66
N GLY A 194 -4.11 8.49 -13.55
CA GLY A 194 -3.99 8.01 -14.92
C GLY A 194 -3.76 6.50 -14.98
N ILE A 195 -3.10 6.06 -16.06
CA ILE A 195 -2.87 4.64 -16.38
C ILE A 195 -1.56 4.14 -15.74
N SER A 196 -0.74 5.05 -15.21
CA SER A 196 0.53 4.71 -14.59
C SER A 196 0.29 3.68 -13.47
N PRO A 197 1.15 2.66 -13.29
CA PRO A 197 1.01 1.63 -12.25
C PRO A 197 1.08 2.23 -10.84
N ALA A 198 1.50 3.49 -10.72
CA ALA A 198 1.26 4.31 -9.55
C ALA A 198 -0.25 4.38 -9.16
N ALA A 199 -1.16 4.36 -10.13
CA ALA A 199 -2.60 4.29 -9.93
C ALA A 199 -3.11 2.88 -9.55
N CYS A 200 -2.37 1.84 -9.91
CA CYS A 200 -2.89 0.47 -10.04
C CYS A 200 -1.86 -0.57 -9.61
N LEU A 201 -1.21 -0.36 -8.47
CA LEU A 201 -0.42 -1.42 -7.84
C LEU A 201 -1.41 -2.48 -7.31
N PRO A 202 -1.27 -3.77 -7.70
CA PRO A 202 -2.24 -4.85 -7.41
C PRO A 202 -2.13 -5.34 -5.95
N TRP A 203 -2.15 -4.41 -4.99
CA TRP A 203 -2.04 -4.71 -3.56
C TRP A 203 -3.36 -4.55 -2.81
N SER A 204 -4.48 -4.51 -3.54
CA SER A 204 -5.77 -4.91 -2.97
C SER A 204 -5.73 -6.43 -2.76
N PRO A 205 -5.98 -6.96 -1.54
CA PRO A 205 -6.01 -8.40 -1.33
C PRO A 205 -7.05 -9.05 -2.25
N PRO A 206 -6.86 -10.32 -2.66
CA PRO A 206 -7.85 -11.03 -3.45
C PRO A 206 -9.23 -11.01 -2.76
N PRO A 207 -10.33 -11.04 -3.52
CA PRO A 207 -11.67 -11.01 -2.97
C PRO A 207 -11.82 -12.10 -1.90
N ARG A 208 -12.26 -11.72 -0.70
CA ARG A 208 -12.62 -12.69 0.33
C ARG A 208 -13.76 -13.58 -0.22
N PRO A 209 -13.86 -14.86 0.20
CA PRO A 209 -14.87 -15.82 -0.28
C PRO A 209 -16.32 -15.49 0.09
N ALA A 210 -16.62 -14.23 0.46
CA ALA A 210 -17.94 -13.75 0.78
C ALA A 210 -18.33 -12.56 -0.11
N GLY A 211 -18.53 -12.82 -1.41
CA GLY A 211 -19.46 -12.09 -2.31
C GLY A 211 -19.51 -10.56 -2.30
N ARG A 212 -18.49 -9.85 -1.82
CA ARG A 212 -18.47 -8.38 -1.70
C ARG A 212 -17.23 -7.88 -2.41
N SER A 213 -17.39 -7.68 -3.72
CA SER A 213 -16.36 -7.22 -4.65
C SER A 213 -15.85 -5.83 -4.27
N THR A 214 -14.53 -5.70 -4.08
CA THR A 214 -13.85 -4.40 -4.20
C THR A 214 -13.77 -4.04 -5.69
N PRO A 215 -14.09 -2.80 -6.10
CA PRO A 215 -14.15 -2.44 -7.53
C PRO A 215 -12.81 -2.42 -8.29
N CYS A 216 -11.67 -2.63 -7.62
CA CYS A 216 -10.35 -2.30 -8.17
C CYS A 216 -9.51 -3.49 -8.68
N THR A 217 -9.99 -4.74 -8.59
CA THR A 217 -9.24 -5.92 -9.08
C THR A 217 -9.88 -6.64 -10.26
N THR A 218 -11.10 -6.25 -10.65
CA THR A 218 -11.94 -7.02 -11.58
C THR A 218 -11.83 -6.68 -13.07
N PRO A 219 -11.22 -5.58 -13.55
CA PRO A 219 -11.13 -5.34 -14.99
C PRO A 219 -9.72 -5.61 -15.56
N LEU A 220 -8.91 -6.45 -14.92
CA LEU A 220 -7.67 -6.91 -15.55
C LEU A 220 -8.01 -7.90 -16.67
N PRO A 221 -7.34 -7.82 -17.84
CA PRO A 221 -7.54 -8.78 -18.91
C PRO A 221 -7.24 -10.20 -18.44
N ARG A 222 -8.05 -11.15 -18.93
CA ARG A 222 -8.21 -12.56 -18.52
C ARG A 222 -6.93 -13.43 -18.42
N TRP A 223 -5.75 -12.89 -18.72
CA TRP A 223 -4.44 -13.54 -18.56
C TRP A 223 -3.74 -13.21 -17.23
N ALA A 224 -4.26 -12.29 -16.41
CA ALA A 224 -3.79 -12.09 -15.03
C ALA A 224 -4.34 -13.13 -14.04
N GLU A 225 -5.31 -13.94 -14.48
CA GLU A 225 -5.80 -15.13 -13.77
C GLU A 225 -4.91 -16.34 -14.06
N TRP A 226 -3.66 -16.32 -13.61
CA TRP A 226 -2.82 -17.52 -13.56
C TRP A 226 -2.61 -17.97 -12.11
N SER A 227 -3.64 -18.64 -11.59
CA SER A 227 -3.47 -19.77 -10.68
C SER A 227 -4.38 -20.90 -11.18
N PRO A 228 -3.84 -22.04 -11.67
CA PRO A 228 -4.63 -23.20 -11.99
C PRO A 228 -5.29 -23.80 -10.73
N CYS A 229 -6.50 -24.33 -10.91
CA CYS A 229 -7.36 -24.94 -9.91
C CYS A 229 -6.73 -26.13 -9.16
N GLY A 230 -7.17 -26.35 -7.92
CA GLY A 230 -6.92 -27.55 -7.11
C GLY A 230 -7.61 -27.46 -5.76
#